data_AF-G0MA11-F1
#
_entry.id   AF-G0MA11-F1
#
_cell.length_a   1.000
_cell.length_b   1.000
_cell.length_c   1.000
_cell.angle_alpha   90.00
_cell.angle_beta   90.00
_cell.angle_gamma   90.00
#
_symmetry.space_group_name_H-M   'P 1'
#
loop_
_entity.id
_entity.type
_entity.pdbx_description
1 polymer ?
#
loop_
_entity_poly.entity_id
_entity_poly.type
_entity_poly.pdbx_seq_one_letter_code
_entity_poly.pdbx_strand_id
1 'polypeptide(L)'
;MKCAVPDLVQTINDVNSICEASLFRHSSTFEPCHDKLNERNSTCLNEWKLVHDVAEDPRVDGELQKKFCDEFFGKDNCLEKEMSEVCGVEVWQGFKKNQLALNKIAGYCTFD
;
A
#
# COMPACT_ATOMS: atom_id res chain seq x y z
N MET A 1 3.45 -22.81 30.85
CA MET A 1 3.23 -22.18 29.54
C MET A 1 2.53 -20.85 29.78
N LYS A 2 3.20 -19.71 29.54
CA LYS A 2 2.57 -18.38 29.63
C LYS A 2 2.04 -18.06 28.24
N CYS A 3 0.75 -17.77 28.08
CA CYS A 3 0.25 -17.26 26.82
C CYS A 3 0.96 -15.94 26.53
N ALA A 4 1.60 -15.80 25.37
CA ALA A 4 2.19 -14.55 24.93
C ALA A 4 1.06 -13.60 24.48
N VAL A 5 0.37 -13.00 25.45
CA VAL A 5 -0.75 -12.07 25.22
C VAL A 5 -0.38 -10.91 24.29
N PRO A 6 0.83 -10.29 24.39
CA PRO A 6 1.23 -9.22 23.47
C PRO A 6 1.28 -9.65 22.00
N ASP A 7 1.84 -10.83 21.72
CA ASP A 7 1.98 -11.35 20.35
C ASP A 7 0.60 -11.64 19.73
N LEU A 8 -0.35 -12.13 20.54
CA LEU A 8 -1.72 -12.34 20.10
C LEU A 8 -2.44 -11.03 19.78
N VAL A 9 -2.26 -9.99 20.61
CA VAL A 9 -2.83 -8.66 20.35
C VAL A 9 -2.28 -8.07 19.05
N GLN A 10 -0.96 -8.17 18.83
CA GLN A 10 -0.35 -7.70 17.58
C GLN A 10 -0.92 -8.47 16.37
N THR A 11 -1.02 -9.80 16.46
CA THR A 11 -1.60 -10.64 15.40
C THR A 11 -3.03 -10.20 15.06
N ILE A 12 -3.87 -9.91 16.06
CA ILE A 12 -5.23 -9.43 15.84
C ILE A 12 -5.24 -8.07 15.13
N ASN A 13 -4.34 -7.15 15.52
CA ASN A 13 -4.23 -5.83 14.88
C ASN A 13 -3.79 -5.93 13.41
N ASP A 14 -2.88 -6.85 13.10
CA ASP A 14 -2.41 -7.09 11.74
C ASP A 14 -3.55 -7.64 10.87
N VAL A 15 -4.28 -8.65 11.38
CA VAL A 15 -5.47 -9.19 10.70
C VAL A 15 -6.51 -8.10 10.46
N ASN A 16 -6.81 -7.26 11.46
CA ASN A 16 -7.76 -6.16 11.31
C ASN A 16 -7.31 -5.16 10.24
N SER A 17 -6.01 -4.82 10.20
CA SER A 17 -5.47 -3.90 9.19
C SER A 17 -5.58 -4.47 7.77
N ILE A 18 -5.34 -5.77 7.60
CA ILE A 18 -5.55 -6.47 6.31
C ILE A 18 -7.03 -6.44 5.93
N CYS A 19 -7.93 -6.70 6.89
CA CYS A 19 -9.36 -6.62 6.68
C CYS A 19 -9.81 -5.20 6.29
N GLU A 20 -9.32 -4.17 6.99
CA GLU A 20 -9.61 -2.76 6.67
C GLU A 20 -9.16 -2.40 5.25
N ALA A 21 -7.95 -2.77 4.86
CA ALA A 21 -7.45 -2.53 3.51
C ALA A 21 -8.27 -3.24 2.43
N SER A 22 -8.71 -4.47 2.72
CA SER A 22 -9.56 -5.25 1.82
C SER A 22 -10.96 -4.64 1.68
N LEU A 23 -11.57 -4.26 2.81
CA LEU A 23 -12.88 -3.59 2.83
C LEU A 23 -12.83 -2.24 2.12
N PHE A 24 -11.75 -1.47 2.30
CA PHE A 24 -11.55 -0.21 1.59
C PHE A 24 -11.45 -0.44 0.08
N ARG A 25 -10.67 -1.44 -0.37
CA ARG A 25 -10.52 -1.79 -1.80
C ARG A 25 -11.85 -2.10 -2.47
N HIS A 26 -12.76 -2.77 -1.76
CA HIS A 26 -14.10 -3.14 -2.24
C HIS A 26 -15.19 -2.16 -1.79
N SER A 27 -14.81 -0.98 -1.30
CA SER A 27 -15.78 0.03 -0.90
C SER A 27 -16.37 0.73 -2.12
N SER A 28 -17.60 1.22 -1.98
CA SER A 28 -18.26 2.03 -3.01
C SER A 28 -17.56 3.35 -3.30
N THR A 29 -16.57 3.75 -2.49
CA THR A 29 -15.76 4.95 -2.71
C THR A 29 -14.49 4.64 -3.51
N PHE A 30 -13.83 3.51 -3.24
CA PHE A 30 -12.58 3.16 -3.92
C PHE A 30 -12.79 2.39 -5.22
N GLU A 31 -13.75 1.47 -5.29
CA GLU A 31 -13.93 0.62 -6.48
C GLU A 31 -14.21 1.43 -7.76
N PRO A 32 -15.14 2.40 -7.79
CA PRO A 32 -15.32 3.26 -8.96
C PRO A 32 -14.13 4.19 -9.24
N CYS A 33 -13.35 4.52 -8.20
CA CYS A 33 -12.12 5.30 -8.35
C CYS A 33 -11.04 4.46 -9.06
N HIS A 34 -10.90 3.19 -8.68
CA HIS A 34 -9.97 2.26 -9.29
C HIS A 34 -10.23 2.11 -10.79
N ASP A 35 -11.50 1.99 -11.19
CA ASP A 35 -11.88 1.94 -12.60
C ASP A 35 -11.42 3.19 -13.37
N LYS A 36 -11.69 4.39 -12.82
CA LYS A 36 -11.24 5.65 -13.43
C LYS A 36 -9.72 5.78 -13.50
N LEU A 37 -9.01 5.30 -12.49
CA LEU A 37 -7.55 5.27 -12.47
C LEU A 37 -7.03 4.33 -13.58
N ASN A 38 -7.62 3.14 -13.73
CA ASN A 38 -7.24 2.21 -14.80
C ASN A 38 -7.52 2.79 -16.19
N GLU A 39 -8.65 3.48 -16.38
CA GLU A 39 -8.99 4.18 -17.62
C GLU A 39 -8.00 5.30 -17.97
N ARG A 40 -7.41 5.95 -16.97
CA ARG A 40 -6.37 6.98 -17.16
C ARG A 40 -5.12 6.39 -17.84
N ASN A 41 -4.85 5.09 -17.65
CA ASN A 41 -3.73 4.36 -18.24
C ASN A 41 -2.39 5.13 -18.15
N SER A 42 -2.14 5.71 -16.97
CA SER A 42 -0.98 6.58 -16.76
C SER A 42 0.29 5.75 -16.59
N THR A 43 1.43 6.35 -16.94
CA THR A 43 2.74 5.77 -16.66
C THR A 43 2.91 5.51 -15.16
N CYS A 44 2.42 6.41 -14.30
CA CYS A 44 2.51 6.25 -12.85
C CYS A 44 1.87 4.95 -12.37
N LEU A 45 0.61 4.68 -12.75
CA LEU A 45 -0.11 3.49 -12.33
C LEU A 45 0.45 2.21 -12.95
N ASN A 46 0.90 2.28 -14.20
CA ASN A 46 1.47 1.14 -14.91
C ASN A 46 2.86 0.73 -14.40
N GLU A 47 3.65 1.70 -13.93
CA GLU A 47 4.99 1.44 -13.37
C GLU A 47 4.97 1.19 -11.86
N TRP A 48 3.89 1.57 -11.17
CA TRP A 48 3.77 1.33 -9.73
C TRP A 48 3.61 -0.17 -9.44
N LYS A 49 4.69 -0.76 -8.92
CA LYS A 49 4.72 -2.16 -8.51
C LYS A 49 4.19 -2.31 -7.10
N LEU A 50 3.37 -3.33 -6.88
CA LEU A 50 2.96 -3.66 -5.53
C LEU A 50 4.13 -4.29 -4.78
N VAL A 51 4.12 -4.05 -3.47
CA VAL A 51 5.01 -4.64 -2.48
C VAL A 51 5.27 -6.15 -2.71
N HIS A 52 4.24 -6.90 -3.10
CA HIS A 52 4.33 -8.35 -3.37
C HIS A 52 5.14 -8.69 -4.62
N ASP A 53 5.17 -7.80 -5.62
CA ASP A 53 5.90 -8.01 -6.88
C ASP A 53 7.43 -7.88 -6.70
N VAL A 54 7.85 -7.27 -5.58
CA VAL A 54 9.26 -7.01 -5.26
C VAL A 54 9.76 -8.04 -4.24
N ALA A 55 8.97 -8.40 -3.23
CA ALA A 55 9.39 -9.26 -2.14
C ALA A 55 9.77 -10.70 -2.50
N GLU A 56 9.23 -11.25 -3.59
CA GLU A 56 9.50 -12.62 -4.03
C GLU A 56 10.70 -12.72 -4.99
N ASP A 57 11.30 -11.59 -5.39
CA ASP A 57 12.42 -11.60 -6.33
C ASP A 57 13.75 -11.84 -5.59
N PRO A 58 14.44 -12.99 -5.80
CA PRO A 58 15.74 -13.26 -5.18
C PRO A 58 16.85 -12.29 -5.65
N ARG A 59 16.55 -11.37 -6.57
CA ARG A 59 17.43 -10.29 -7.04
C ARG A 59 17.22 -8.96 -6.32
N VAL A 60 16.31 -8.87 -5.35
CA VAL A 60 16.16 -7.64 -4.55
C VAL A 60 17.36 -7.51 -3.63
N ASP A 61 18.32 -6.71 -4.07
CA ASP A 61 19.40 -6.21 -3.25
C ASP A 61 18.96 -4.98 -2.44
N GLY A 62 19.86 -4.48 -1.58
CA GLY A 62 19.58 -3.32 -0.75
C GLY A 62 19.36 -2.02 -1.53
N GLU A 63 19.89 -1.88 -2.75
CA GLU A 63 19.69 -0.68 -3.58
C GLU A 63 18.30 -0.68 -4.20
N LEU A 64 17.85 -1.84 -4.70
CA LEU A 64 16.51 -1.99 -5.25
C LEU A 64 15.44 -1.83 -4.16
N GLN A 65 15.67 -2.38 -2.96
CA GLN A 65 14.79 -2.17 -1.82
C GLN A 65 14.73 -0.68 -1.43
N LYS A 66 15.88 0.00 -1.35
CA LYS A 66 15.90 1.43 -1.05
C LYS A 66 15.12 2.23 -2.08
N LYS A 67 15.38 1.99 -3.37
CA LYS A 67 14.65 2.67 -4.46
C LYS A 67 13.15 2.42 -4.37
N PHE A 68 12.75 1.18 -4.10
CA PHE A 68 11.35 0.84 -3.90
C PHE A 68 10.72 1.63 -2.74
N CYS A 69 11.42 1.76 -1.61
CA CYS A 69 10.91 2.52 -0.47
C CYS A 69 10.88 4.03 -0.72
N ASP A 70 11.86 4.58 -1.44
CA ASP A 70 11.88 5.99 -1.85
C ASP A 70 10.73 6.30 -2.84
N GLU A 71 10.36 5.33 -3.69
CA GLU A 71 9.29 5.42 -4.69
C GLU A 71 8.03 4.64 -4.27
N PHE A 72 7.79 4.46 -2.96
CA PHE A 72 6.72 3.59 -2.44
C PHE A 72 5.33 3.98 -2.95
N PHE A 73 5.09 5.28 -3.14
CA PHE A 73 3.86 5.83 -3.72
C PHE A 73 4.04 6.25 -5.19
N GLY A 74 4.89 5.51 -5.90
CA GLY A 74 5.30 5.83 -7.26
C GLY A 74 6.43 6.84 -7.31
N LYS A 75 7.10 6.90 -8.46
CA LYS A 75 8.16 7.85 -8.73
C LYS A 75 7.66 9.29 -8.54
N ASP A 76 8.46 10.11 -7.88
CA ASP A 76 8.12 11.50 -7.54
C ASP A 76 6.76 11.65 -6.80
N ASN A 77 6.35 10.59 -6.07
CA ASN A 77 5.06 10.50 -5.36
C ASN A 77 3.85 10.73 -6.28
N CYS A 78 3.94 10.24 -7.52
CA CYS A 78 2.93 10.49 -8.56
C CYS A 78 1.52 9.98 -8.21
N LEU A 79 1.39 8.92 -7.38
CA LEU A 79 0.08 8.40 -6.99
C LEU A 79 -0.72 9.39 -6.17
N GLU A 80 -0.07 10.16 -5.29
CA GLU A 80 -0.76 11.17 -4.49
C GLU A 80 -1.49 12.16 -5.38
N LYS A 81 -0.79 12.66 -6.40
CA LYS A 81 -1.34 13.61 -7.36
C LYS A 81 -2.46 12.97 -8.17
N GLU A 82 -2.21 11.82 -8.81
CA GLU A 82 -3.17 11.21 -9.71
C GLU A 82 -4.45 10.77 -9.01
N MET A 83 -4.33 10.16 -7.83
CA MET A 83 -5.48 9.74 -7.03
C MET A 83 -6.26 10.92 -6.47
N SER A 84 -5.56 11.95 -5.99
CA SER A 84 -6.24 13.17 -5.50
C SER A 84 -7.00 13.88 -6.62
N GLU A 85 -6.46 13.92 -7.83
CA GLU A 85 -7.13 14.52 -9.01
C GLU A 85 -8.36 13.72 -9.48
N VAL A 86 -8.25 12.39 -9.53
CA VAL A 86 -9.29 11.53 -10.12
C VAL A 86 -10.38 11.18 -9.11
N CYS A 87 -9.98 10.96 -7.85
CA CYS A 87 -10.81 10.36 -6.82
C CYS A 87 -11.03 11.27 -5.61
N GLY A 88 -10.27 12.36 -5.51
CA GLY A 88 -10.30 13.26 -4.37
C GLY A 88 -9.32 12.89 -3.26
N VAL A 89 -8.96 13.90 -2.47
CA VAL A 89 -7.95 13.82 -1.41
C VAL A 89 -8.34 12.79 -0.34
N GLU A 90 -9.62 12.64 -0.01
CA GLU A 90 -10.06 11.68 1.01
C GLU A 90 -9.80 10.23 0.60
N VAL A 91 -10.03 9.89 -0.68
CA VAL A 91 -9.75 8.54 -1.21
C VAL A 91 -8.25 8.27 -1.21
N TRP A 92 -7.43 9.27 -1.55
CA TRP A 92 -5.97 9.18 -1.42
C TRP A 92 -5.53 8.92 0.03
N GLN A 93 -6.05 9.67 1.01
CA GLN A 93 -5.70 9.48 2.42
C GLN A 93 -6.07 8.07 2.92
N GLY A 94 -7.25 7.57 2.53
CA GLY A 94 -7.66 6.20 2.85
C GLY A 94 -6.73 5.15 2.22
N PHE A 95 -6.36 5.32 0.96
CA PHE A 95 -5.41 4.46 0.28
C PHE A 95 -4.03 4.49 0.96
N LYS A 96 -3.47 5.68 1.20
CA LYS A 96 -2.19 5.89 1.88
C LYS A 96 -2.15 5.20 3.23
N LYS A 97 -3.19 5.40 4.06
CA LYS A 97 -3.32 4.74 5.38
C LYS A 97 -3.21 3.21 5.24
N ASN A 98 -3.97 2.63 4.33
CA ASN A 98 -4.01 1.17 4.15
C ASN A 98 -2.68 0.62 3.63
N GLN A 99 -2.03 1.28 2.67
CA GLN A 99 -0.72 0.84 2.17
C GLN A 99 0.37 0.89 3.24
N LEU A 100 0.40 1.94 4.08
CA LEU A 100 1.35 2.02 5.20
C LEU A 100 1.10 0.93 6.24
N ALA A 101 -0.17 0.62 6.54
CA ALA A 101 -0.52 -0.46 7.46
C ALA A 101 -0.07 -1.83 6.93
N LEU A 102 -0.30 -2.12 5.65
CA LEU A 102 0.18 -3.35 5.01
C LEU A 102 1.71 -3.43 4.98
N ASN A 103 2.40 -2.32 4.69
CA ASN A 103 3.85 -2.26 4.74
C ASN A 103 4.39 -2.55 6.15
N LYS A 104 3.76 -2.02 7.20
CA LYS A 104 4.18 -2.28 8.58
C LYS A 104 4.13 -3.76 8.95
N ILE A 105 3.11 -4.47 8.46
CA ILE A 105 2.97 -5.92 8.68
C ILE A 105 4.06 -6.68 7.93
N ALA A 106 4.30 -6.29 6.68
CA ALA A 106 5.19 -7.03 5.82
C ALA A 106 6.68 -6.67 6.02
N GLY A 107 6.97 -5.50 6.61
CA GLY A 107 8.31 -5.10 7.05
C GLY A 107 9.27 -4.69 5.94
N TYR A 108 8.77 -4.29 4.76
CA TYR A 108 9.63 -4.01 3.60
C TYR A 108 10.30 -2.65 3.65
N CYS A 109 9.57 -1.61 4.07
CA CYS A 109 10.06 -0.26 4.18
C CYS A 109 9.87 0.28 5.60
N THR A 110 10.85 1.05 6.08
CA THR A 110 10.72 1.80 7.32
C THR A 110 10.30 3.21 6.99
N PHE A 111 9.13 3.62 7.48
CA PHE A 111 8.66 4.99 7.43
C PHE A 111 8.58 5.51 8.86
N ASP A 112 9.11 6.72 9.10
CA ASP A 112 9.02 7.42 10.39
C ASP A 112 7.59 7.91 10.69
#